data_AF-H2DJY4-F1
#
_entry.id   AF-H2DJY4-F1
#
_cell.length_a   1.000
_cell.length_b   1.000
_cell.length_c   1.000
_cell.angle_alpha   90.00
_cell.angle_beta   90.00
_cell.angle_gamma   90.00
#
_symmetry.space_group_name_H-M   'P 1'
#
loop_
_entity.id
_entity.type
_entity.pdbx_description
1 polymer ?
#
loop_
_entity_poly.entity_id
_entity_poly.type
_entity_poly.pdbx_seq_one_letter_code
_entity_poly.pdbx_strand_id
1 'polypeptide(L)'
;MSEGPKICGACNENIPNHWVIGLDKFWHQDCFCCGVCGRVVDAKETFYEKDGKPVCHRCQTKNFVEKCGVCQEPIIGNRMIYKDIHYHYTCLNCKKCGQPFKEEQHDQIKILENGDFVHDNC
;
A
#
# COMPACT_ATOMS: atom_id res chain seq x y z
N MET A 1 35.34 10.11 -21.56
CA MET A 1 34.32 9.07 -21.80
C MET A 1 32.99 9.79 -21.85
N SER A 2 32.43 10.02 -23.04
CA SER A 2 31.12 10.65 -23.17
C SER A 2 30.06 9.60 -22.85
N GLU A 3 29.39 9.74 -21.71
CA GLU A 3 28.21 8.95 -21.42
C GLU A 3 27.20 9.13 -22.57
N GLY A 4 26.60 8.03 -23.05
CA GLY A 4 25.61 8.08 -24.12
C GLY A 4 24.37 8.92 -23.74
N PRO A 5 23.54 9.30 -24.74
CA PRO A 5 22.36 10.12 -24.50
C PRO A 5 21.43 9.46 -23.47
N LYS A 6 20.94 10.25 -22.52
CA LYS A 6 19.97 9.77 -21.52
C LYS A 6 18.58 9.81 -22.15
N ILE A 7 17.94 8.66 -22.31
CA ILE A 7 16.61 8.57 -22.92
C ILE A 7 15.55 8.47 -21.84
N CYS A 8 14.48 9.26 -21.96
CA CYS A 8 13.37 9.26 -21.01
C CYS A 8 12.54 7.98 -21.11
N GLY A 9 12.33 7.31 -19.98
CA GLY A 9 11.51 6.09 -19.90
C GLY A 9 10.02 6.26 -20.20
N ALA A 10 9.49 7.50 -20.23
CA ALA A 10 8.09 7.78 -20.56
C ALA A 10 7.88 8.19 -22.02
N CYS A 11 8.60 9.21 -22.49
CA CYS A 11 8.41 9.77 -23.85
C CYS A 11 9.40 9.23 -24.88
N ASN A 12 10.43 8.47 -24.47
CA ASN A 12 11.52 7.98 -25.32
C ASN A 12 12.35 9.06 -26.03
N GLU A 13 12.29 10.31 -25.55
CA GLU A 13 13.11 11.41 -26.06
C GLU A 13 14.41 11.58 -25.25
N ASN A 14 15.40 12.24 -25.85
CA ASN A 14 16.66 12.57 -25.20
C ASN A 14 16.45 13.61 -24.10
N ILE A 15 17.08 13.42 -22.94
CA ILE A 15 17.06 14.33 -21.80
C ILE A 15 18.32 15.19 -21.87
N PRO A 16 18.24 16.45 -22.34
CA PRO A 16 19.42 17.26 -22.61
C PRO A 16 20.15 17.67 -21.32
N ASN A 17 19.41 17.98 -20.25
CA ASN A 17 19.94 18.41 -18.96
C ASN A 17 18.93 18.08 -17.86
N HIS A 18 19.41 17.79 -16.65
CA HIS A 18 18.61 17.46 -15.46
C HIS A 18 17.65 16.29 -15.66
N TRP A 19 17.97 15.16 -15.05
CA TRP A 19 17.15 13.95 -15.09
C TRP A 19 16.85 13.49 -13.68
N VAL A 20 15.76 12.74 -13.56
CA VAL A 20 15.54 11.89 -12.39
C VAL A 20 15.87 10.46 -12.73
N ILE A 21 16.45 9.75 -11.77
CA ILE A 21 16.75 8.33 -11.87
C ILE A 21 15.71 7.58 -11.04
N GLY A 22 15.02 6.63 -11.64
CA GLY A 22 14.04 5.79 -10.97
C GLY A 22 13.64 4.62 -11.85
N LEU A 23 13.27 3.50 -11.25
CA LEU A 23 12.87 2.29 -11.98
C LEU A 23 13.93 1.85 -13.01
N ASP A 24 15.21 1.93 -12.62
CA ASP A 24 16.39 1.64 -13.45
C ASP A 24 16.45 2.41 -14.79
N LYS A 25 15.77 3.55 -14.88
CA LYS A 25 15.68 4.40 -16.08
C LYS A 25 15.93 5.88 -15.74
N PHE A 26 16.21 6.64 -16.80
CA PHE A 26 16.26 8.10 -16.76
C PHE A 26 14.91 8.68 -17.16
N TRP A 27 14.52 9.80 -16.55
CA TRP A 27 13.26 10.46 -16.87
C TRP A 27 13.43 11.97 -16.84
N HIS A 28 12.65 12.68 -17.66
CA HIS A 28 12.38 14.09 -17.39
C HIS A 28 11.65 14.22 -16.06
N GLN A 29 11.92 15.29 -15.32
CA GLN A 29 11.24 15.59 -14.07
C GLN A 29 9.71 15.61 -14.25
N ASP A 30 9.22 16.23 -15.33
CA ASP A 30 7.78 16.30 -15.64
C ASP A 30 7.21 14.99 -16.20
N CYS A 31 8.06 14.06 -16.66
CA CYS A 31 7.62 12.75 -17.16
C CYS A 31 7.54 11.68 -16.08
N PHE A 32 8.11 11.92 -14.89
CA PHE A 32 8.07 10.97 -13.78
C PHE A 32 6.74 11.07 -13.02
N CYS A 33 5.65 10.72 -13.71
CA CYS A 33 4.28 10.88 -13.23
C CYS A 33 3.67 9.59 -12.71
N CYS A 34 2.90 9.70 -11.63
CA CYS A 34 2.18 8.60 -11.02
C CYS A 34 1.24 7.95 -12.05
N GLY A 35 1.43 6.66 -12.33
CA GLY A 35 0.62 5.91 -13.29
C GLY A 35 -0.87 5.80 -12.92
N VAL A 36 -1.25 6.19 -11.70
CA VAL A 36 -2.63 6.15 -11.21
C VAL A 36 -3.31 7.52 -11.22
N CYS A 37 -2.66 8.57 -10.71
CA CYS A 37 -3.28 9.91 -10.60
C CYS A 37 -2.66 10.98 -11.52
N GLY A 38 -1.61 10.65 -12.27
CA GLY A 38 -0.98 11.57 -13.23
C GLY A 38 -0.13 12.68 -12.61
N ARG A 39 -0.12 12.86 -11.28
CA ARG A 39 0.75 13.84 -10.61
C ARG A 39 2.23 13.45 -10.80
N VAL A 40 3.07 14.45 -11.06
CA VAL A 40 4.54 14.34 -11.00
C VAL A 40 4.96 13.87 -9.60
N VAL A 41 5.73 12.78 -9.57
CA VAL A 41 6.30 12.20 -8.35
C VAL A 41 7.69 12.80 -8.15
N ASP A 42 7.99 13.28 -6.95
CA ASP A 42 9.35 13.73 -6.65
C ASP A 42 10.28 12.51 -6.53
N ALA A 43 11.44 12.52 -7.15
CA ALA A 43 12.41 11.43 -6.99
C ALA A 43 12.88 11.26 -5.53
N LYS A 44 12.69 12.29 -4.68
CA LYS A 44 12.99 12.27 -3.24
C LYS A 44 11.84 11.75 -2.37
N GLU A 45 10.60 11.70 -2.89
CA GLU A 45 9.48 11.13 -2.13
C GLU A 45 9.48 9.60 -2.25
N THR A 46 8.83 8.91 -1.31
CA THR A 46 8.61 7.46 -1.45
C THR A 46 7.66 7.18 -2.61
N PHE A 47 8.12 6.38 -3.56
CA PHE A 47 7.33 5.91 -4.68
C PHE A 47 7.50 4.40 -4.85
N TYR A 48 6.57 3.81 -5.61
CA TYR A 48 6.51 2.37 -5.85
C TYR A 48 6.48 2.11 -7.35
N GLU A 49 7.03 0.97 -7.78
CA GLU A 49 6.93 0.55 -9.17
C GLU A 49 5.62 -0.21 -9.39
N LYS A 50 4.91 0.14 -10.47
CA LYS A 50 3.85 -0.70 -11.01
C LYS A 50 3.84 -0.66 -12.53
N ASP A 51 3.93 -1.81 -13.18
CA ASP A 51 3.92 -1.96 -14.64
C ASP A 51 4.95 -1.05 -15.34
N GLY A 52 6.14 -0.91 -14.73
CA GLY A 52 7.22 -0.04 -15.22
C GLY A 52 6.95 1.47 -15.10
N LYS A 53 5.92 1.88 -14.34
CA LYS A 53 5.58 3.28 -14.06
C LYS A 53 5.68 3.58 -12.56
N PRO A 54 6.05 4.81 -12.16
CA PRO A 54 6.07 5.18 -10.76
C PRO A 54 4.63 5.34 -10.25
N VAL A 55 4.40 5.00 -8.99
CA VAL A 55 3.14 5.19 -8.26
C VAL A 55 3.47 5.94 -6.98
N CYS A 56 2.85 7.10 -6.78
CA CYS A 56 3.07 7.89 -5.57
C CYS A 56 2.55 7.13 -4.33
N HIS A 57 3.17 7.37 -3.18
CA HIS A 57 2.77 6.72 -1.92
C HIS A 57 1.26 6.82 -1.64
N ARG A 58 0.63 7.97 -1.88
CA ARG A 58 -0.82 8.14 -1.71
C ARG A 58 -1.64 7.16 -2.56
N CYS A 59 -1.28 7.00 -3.83
CA CYS A 59 -1.97 6.07 -4.73
C CYS A 59 -1.64 4.62 -4.40
N GLN A 60 -0.41 4.36 -3.94
CA GLN A 60 -0.04 3.05 -3.42
C GLN A 60 -0.96 2.69 -2.26
N THR A 61 -1.04 3.58 -1.26
CA THR A 61 -1.80 3.38 -0.03
C THR A 61 -3.30 3.26 -0.29
N LYS A 62 -3.85 4.05 -1.21
CA LYS A 62 -5.30 4.06 -1.49
C LYS A 62 -5.78 2.82 -2.26
N ASN A 63 -4.99 2.32 -3.21
CA ASN A 63 -5.46 1.31 -4.18
C ASN A 63 -4.87 -0.08 -3.93
N PHE A 64 -3.77 -0.20 -3.19
CA PHE A 64 -3.05 -1.47 -3.04
C PHE A 64 -2.84 -1.89 -1.59
N VAL A 65 -3.51 -1.22 -0.65
CA VAL A 65 -3.49 -1.62 0.76
C VAL A 65 -4.82 -2.27 1.08
N GLU A 66 -4.73 -3.43 1.69
CA GLU A 66 -5.88 -4.18 2.16
C GLU A 66 -6.62 -3.32 3.18
N LYS A 67 -7.94 -3.19 2.99
CA LYS A 67 -8.79 -2.37 3.84
C LYS A 67 -9.50 -3.25 4.85
N CYS A 68 -9.71 -2.68 6.03
CA CYS A 68 -10.48 -3.34 7.06
C CYS A 68 -11.93 -3.51 6.63
N GLY A 69 -12.45 -4.74 6.75
CA GLY A 69 -13.85 -5.05 6.44
C GLY A 69 -14.87 -4.30 7.30
N VAL A 70 -14.46 -3.77 8.47
CA VAL A 70 -15.33 -2.98 9.35
C VAL A 70 -15.23 -1.48 9.06
N CYS A 71 -14.05 -0.87 9.22
CA CYS A 71 -13.90 0.59 9.15
C CYS A 71 -13.54 1.13 7.77
N GLN A 72 -13.21 0.26 6.80
CA GLN A 72 -12.77 0.62 5.44
C GLN A 72 -11.45 1.41 5.36
N GLU A 73 -10.75 1.60 6.48
CA GLU A 73 -9.43 2.21 6.50
C GLU A 73 -8.33 1.20 6.12
N PRO A 74 -7.20 1.66 5.55
CA PRO A 74 -6.05 0.81 5.24
C PRO A 74 -5.51 0.09 6.47
N ILE A 75 -5.14 -1.19 6.33
CA ILE A 75 -4.47 -1.95 7.38
C ILE A 75 -2.95 -1.85 7.18
N ILE A 76 -2.26 -1.30 8.18
CA ILE A 76 -0.80 -1.21 8.22
C ILE A 76 -0.31 -2.13 9.33
N GLY A 77 0.55 -3.09 9.00
CA GLY A 77 1.11 -4.04 9.96
C GLY A 77 0.26 -5.29 10.18
N ASN A 78 0.16 -5.73 11.43
CA ASN A 78 -0.50 -6.97 11.80
C ASN A 78 -2.02 -6.87 11.63
N ARG A 79 -2.62 -7.98 11.17
CA ARG A 79 -4.03 -8.04 10.77
C ARG A 79 -4.64 -9.40 11.05
N MET A 80 -5.95 -9.43 11.23
CA MET A 80 -6.73 -10.66 11.32
C MET A 80 -7.37 -10.93 9.96
N ILE A 81 -7.34 -12.19 9.52
CA ILE A 81 -7.88 -12.64 8.24
C ILE A 81 -8.99 -13.68 8.50
N TYR A 82 -10.20 -13.41 8.01
CA TYR A 82 -11.31 -14.36 8.06
C TYR A 82 -12.14 -14.31 6.78
N LYS A 83 -12.31 -15.47 6.12
CA LYS A 83 -13.02 -15.61 4.83
C LYS A 83 -12.51 -14.62 3.77
N ASP A 84 -11.19 -14.52 3.61
CA ASP A 84 -10.50 -13.60 2.69
C ASP A 84 -10.76 -12.10 2.93
N ILE A 85 -11.38 -11.74 4.07
CA ILE A 85 -11.57 -10.35 4.49
C ILE A 85 -10.59 -10.05 5.62
N HIS A 86 -9.95 -8.90 5.53
CA HIS A 86 -8.94 -8.47 6.48
C HIS A 86 -9.52 -7.45 7.44
N TYR A 87 -9.07 -7.49 8.69
CA TYR A 87 -9.60 -6.67 9.77
C TYR A 87 -8.47 -6.16 10.66
N HIS A 88 -8.62 -4.93 11.18
CA HIS A 88 -7.87 -4.51 12.35
C HIS A 88 -8.36 -5.29 13.57
N TYR A 89 -7.45 -5.69 14.46
CA TYR A 89 -7.81 -6.34 15.73
C TYR A 89 -8.79 -5.48 16.53
N THR A 90 -8.53 -4.19 16.63
CA THR A 90 -9.34 -3.22 17.39
C THR A 90 -10.71 -2.94 16.79
N CYS A 91 -10.94 -3.30 15.52
CA CYS A 91 -12.23 -3.12 14.85
C CYS A 91 -13.19 -4.30 15.07
N LEU A 92 -12.70 -5.41 15.60
CA LEU A 92 -13.52 -6.55 15.95
C LEU A 92 -13.77 -6.54 17.45
N ASN A 93 -15.01 -6.82 17.82
CA ASN A 93 -15.42 -6.91 19.22
C ASN A 93 -15.83 -8.34 19.54
N CYS A 94 -15.42 -8.82 20.70
CA CYS A 94 -15.86 -10.11 21.20
C CYS A 94 -17.38 -10.10 21.38
N LYS A 95 -18.08 -11.07 20.78
CA LYS A 95 -19.54 -11.15 20.84
C LYS A 95 -20.08 -11.33 22.26
N LYS A 96 -19.30 -11.95 23.15
CA LYS A 96 -19.69 -12.22 24.55
C LYS A 96 -19.47 -11.03 25.49
N CYS A 97 -18.30 -10.40 25.48
CA CYS A 97 -17.98 -9.30 26.40
C CYS A 97 -18.06 -7.90 25.78
N GLY A 98 -18.21 -7.79 24.46
CA GLY A 98 -18.28 -6.53 23.72
C GLY A 98 -16.96 -5.76 23.59
N GLN A 99 -15.88 -6.24 24.22
CA GLN A 99 -14.58 -5.56 24.18
C GLN A 99 -13.85 -5.81 22.85
N PRO A 100 -13.08 -4.81 22.35
CA PRO A 100 -12.27 -4.96 21.15
C PRO A 100 -11.11 -5.94 21.36
N PHE A 101 -10.70 -6.63 20.31
CA PHE A 101 -9.49 -7.44 20.35
C PHE A 101 -8.24 -6.55 20.26
N LYS A 102 -7.13 -7.07 20.80
CA LYS A 102 -5.81 -6.46 20.68
C LYS A 102 -4.87 -7.34 19.89
N GLU A 103 -3.88 -6.73 19.26
CA GLU A 103 -2.85 -7.41 18.49
C GLU A 103 -2.05 -8.44 19.34
N GLU A 104 -1.82 -8.12 20.61
CA GLU A 104 -1.18 -9.01 21.59
C GLU A 104 -1.99 -10.28 21.90
N GLN A 105 -3.26 -10.34 21.49
CA GLN A 105 -4.19 -11.44 21.76
C GLN A 105 -4.56 -12.24 20.50
N HIS A 106 -3.74 -12.20 19.44
CA HIS A 106 -4.04 -12.88 18.17
C HIS A 106 -4.29 -14.40 18.31
N ASP A 107 -3.66 -15.06 19.28
CA ASP A 107 -3.87 -16.49 19.56
C ASP A 107 -5.07 -16.79 20.49
N GLN A 108 -5.75 -15.75 21.00
CA GLN A 108 -6.86 -15.87 21.97
C GLN A 108 -8.21 -15.51 21.35
N ILE A 109 -8.35 -15.70 20.04
CA ILE A 109 -9.57 -15.40 19.28
C ILE A 109 -10.16 -16.72 18.76
N LYS A 110 -11.31 -17.11 19.33
CA LYS A 110 -12.15 -18.19 18.83
C LYS A 110 -13.17 -17.64 17.85
N ILE A 111 -13.34 -18.34 16.73
CA ILE A 111 -14.38 -18.06 15.75
C ILE A 111 -15.43 -19.16 15.88
N LEU A 112 -16.66 -18.76 16.22
CA LEU A 112 -17.79 -19.66 16.37
C LEU A 112 -18.31 -20.11 14.99
N GLU A 113 -19.08 -21.21 14.94
CA GLU A 113 -19.65 -21.75 13.70
C GLU A 113 -20.52 -20.75 12.93
N ASN A 114 -21.15 -19.81 13.65
CA ASN A 114 -21.95 -18.72 13.09
C ASN A 114 -21.12 -17.54 12.55
N GLY A 115 -19.79 -17.58 12.69
CA GLY A 115 -18.87 -16.53 12.27
C GLY A 115 -18.66 -15.40 13.29
N ASP A 116 -19.16 -15.53 14.51
CA ASP A 116 -18.88 -14.58 15.59
C ASP A 116 -17.47 -14.79 16.17
N PHE A 117 -16.79 -13.68 16.47
CA PHE A 117 -15.48 -13.68 17.13
C PHE A 117 -15.66 -13.57 18.64
N VAL A 118 -14.99 -14.41 19.42
CA VAL A 118 -14.99 -14.38 20.88
C VAL A 118 -13.58 -14.55 21.45
N HIS A 119 -13.30 -13.96 22.61
CA HIS A 119 -12.06 -14.23 23.33
C HIS A 119 -12.04 -15.66 23.86
N ASP A 120 -10.86 -16.27 23.92
CA ASP A 120 -10.66 -17.63 24.39
C ASP A 120 -11.16 -17.88 25.82
N ASN A 121 -11.02 -16.88 26.67
CA ASN A 121 -11.35 -16.89 28.10
C ASN A 121 -12.65 -16.15 28.42
N CYS A 122 -13.60 -16.10 27.48
CA CYS A 122 -14.87 -15.38 27.62
C CYS A 122 -16.10 -16.29 27.60
#